data_AF-A0A920E9C7-F1
#
_entry.id   AF-A0A920E9C7-F1
#
_cell.length_a   1.000
_cell.length_b   1.000
_cell.length_c   1.000
_cell.angle_alpha   90.00
_cell.angle_beta   90.00
_cell.angle_gamma   90.00
#
_symmetry.space_group_name_H-M   'P 1'
#
loop_
_entity.id
_entity.type
_entity.pdbx_description
1 polymer ?
#
loop_
_entity_poly.entity_id
_entity_poly.type
_entity_poly.pdbx_seq_one_letter_code
_entity_poly.pdbx_strand_id
1 'polypeptide(L)'
;MIVFQMYSELKEVNEKTEDKVIRYRDVPMLSFLIAKLVPFFGGNYYLAGTLIIPWLASLFMIPLGIYFYRIGFPSAGLLGGLVATFCSEYFTRSSIGRIDTDMLNLFFPVLASLFILEAYQSKTHKNVLLFSALAGLALFLFGWWYSKPGFTMAYFAVLLASLILARVKIHIIAVCSLLFALFAHPDFFSSGTGSVFHFFKMYWVFEDAVQVLLEDKWNQSCQFPKCFSDHFRSGAGADE
;
A
#
# COMPACT_ATOMS: atom_id res chain seq x y z
N MET A 1 -34.75 42.17 9.49
CA MET A 1 -33.28 42.37 9.55
C MET A 1 -32.52 41.04 9.64
N ILE A 2 -32.89 40.12 10.54
CA ILE A 2 -32.21 38.81 10.72
C ILE A 2 -32.29 37.89 9.49
N VAL A 3 -33.45 37.84 8.81
CA VAL A 3 -33.64 36.99 7.61
C VAL A 3 -32.80 37.46 6.42
N PHE A 4 -32.55 38.77 6.31
CA PHE A 4 -31.76 39.35 5.22
C PHE A 4 -30.26 39.09 5.42
N GLN A 5 -29.79 39.13 6.67
CA GLN A 5 -28.42 38.76 7.05
C GLN A 5 -28.14 37.27 6.80
N MET A 6 -29.11 36.40 7.10
CA MET A 6 -28.98 34.96 6.85
C MET A 6 -28.96 34.65 5.34
N TYR A 7 -29.72 35.40 4.53
CA TYR A 7 -29.73 35.22 3.09
C TYR A 7 -28.45 35.74 2.41
N SER A 8 -27.84 36.82 2.92
CA SER A 8 -26.55 37.32 2.42
C SER A 8 -25.40 36.38 2.78
N GLU A 9 -25.38 35.82 3.99
CA GLU A 9 -24.33 34.85 4.37
C GLU A 9 -24.45 33.53 3.61
N LEU A 10 -25.67 33.05 3.34
CA LEU A 10 -25.87 31.88 2.47
C LEU A 10 -25.41 32.16 1.03
N LYS A 11 -25.56 33.40 0.55
CA LYS A 11 -25.10 33.81 -0.78
C LYS A 11 -23.58 33.90 -0.84
N GLU A 12 -22.92 34.46 0.16
CA GLU A 12 -21.44 34.50 0.25
C GLU A 12 -20.82 33.10 0.40
N VAL A 13 -21.47 32.18 1.13
CA VAL A 13 -21.02 30.78 1.21
C VAL A 13 -21.19 30.07 -0.14
N ASN A 14 -22.28 30.33 -0.85
CA ASN A 14 -22.52 29.71 -2.16
C ASN A 14 -21.59 30.27 -3.25
N GLU A 15 -21.27 31.57 -3.20
CA GLU A 15 -20.35 32.25 -4.12
C GLU A 15 -18.88 31.86 -3.87
N LYS A 16 -18.51 31.51 -2.61
CA LYS A 16 -17.21 30.87 -2.31
C LYS A 16 -17.05 29.45 -2.86
N THR A 17 -18.12 28.86 -3.38
CA THR A 17 -18.15 27.50 -3.91
C THR A 17 -18.14 27.48 -5.45
N GLU A 18 -18.06 28.64 -6.11
CA GLU A 18 -17.80 28.72 -7.54
C GLU A 18 -16.29 28.62 -7.82
N ASP A 19 -15.95 27.62 -8.64
CA ASP A 19 -14.68 27.40 -9.33
C ASP A 19 -13.43 27.09 -8.49
N LYS A 20 -13.55 26.12 -7.57
CA LYS A 20 -12.40 25.21 -7.39
C LYS A 20 -12.27 24.38 -8.66
N VAL A 21 -11.42 24.82 -9.59
CA VAL A 21 -10.92 23.98 -10.69
C VAL A 21 -10.15 22.83 -10.04
N ILE A 22 -10.87 21.76 -9.66
CA ILE A 22 -10.28 20.56 -9.11
C ILE A 22 -9.47 19.95 -10.25
N ARG A 23 -8.15 20.09 -10.18
CA ARG A 23 -7.28 19.38 -11.11
C ARG A 23 -7.51 17.89 -10.90
N TYR A 24 -8.08 17.20 -11.88
CA TYR A 24 -8.35 15.77 -11.85
C TYR A 24 -7.14 14.89 -11.47
N ARG A 25 -5.93 15.44 -11.62
CA ARG A 25 -4.66 14.81 -11.23
C ARG A 25 -4.45 14.71 -9.71
N ASP A 26 -5.09 15.58 -8.93
CA ASP A 26 -4.95 15.67 -7.47
C ASP A 26 -6.06 14.88 -6.73
N VAL A 27 -6.98 14.27 -7.49
CA VAL A 27 -8.11 13.50 -6.94
C VAL A 27 -7.66 12.05 -6.70
N PRO A 28 -7.89 11.48 -5.51
CA PRO A 28 -7.62 10.07 -5.24
C PRO A 28 -8.32 9.21 -6.30
N MET A 29 -7.59 8.23 -6.84
CA MET A 29 -8.11 7.35 -7.89
C MET A 29 -9.41 6.65 -7.47
N LEU A 30 -9.61 6.43 -6.17
CA LEU A 30 -10.86 5.92 -5.59
C LEU A 30 -12.06 6.83 -5.88
N SER A 31 -11.93 8.14 -5.68
CA SER A 31 -13.01 9.11 -5.96
C SER A 31 -13.31 9.20 -7.46
N PHE A 32 -12.29 9.08 -8.31
CA PHE A 32 -12.46 9.00 -9.76
C PHE A 32 -13.24 7.75 -10.18
N LEU A 33 -12.91 6.60 -9.58
CA LEU A 33 -13.60 5.34 -9.86
C LEU A 33 -15.06 5.39 -9.42
N ILE A 34 -15.35 5.90 -8.21
CA ILE A 34 -16.72 6.08 -7.71
C ILE A 34 -17.51 7.01 -8.63
N ALA A 35 -16.97 8.17 -9.00
CA ALA A 35 -17.63 9.12 -9.90
C ALA A 35 -18.04 8.49 -11.24
N LYS A 36 -17.22 7.56 -11.76
CA LYS A 36 -17.50 6.86 -13.01
C LYS A 36 -18.53 5.74 -12.85
N LEU A 37 -18.69 5.15 -11.66
CA LEU A 37 -19.69 4.11 -11.37
C LEU A 37 -21.04 4.64 -10.86
N VAL A 38 -21.10 5.88 -10.37
CA VAL A 38 -22.34 6.55 -9.92
C VAL A 38 -23.51 6.47 -10.92
N PRO A 39 -23.32 6.60 -12.24
CA PRO A 39 -24.40 6.46 -13.21
C PRO A 39 -25.07 5.09 -13.20
N PHE A 40 -24.35 4.03 -12.82
CA PHE A 40 -24.88 2.66 -12.73
C PHE A 40 -25.73 2.42 -11.49
N PHE A 41 -25.57 3.25 -10.45
CA PHE A 41 -26.29 3.14 -9.17
C PHE A 41 -27.34 4.24 -8.98
N GLY A 42 -27.83 4.82 -10.09
CA GLY A 42 -28.91 5.81 -10.05
C GLY A 42 -28.53 7.15 -9.42
N GLY A 43 -27.24 7.53 -9.46
CA GLY A 43 -26.80 8.85 -9.00
C GLY A 43 -26.44 8.94 -7.51
N ASN A 44 -26.56 7.85 -6.74
CA ASN A 44 -26.24 7.86 -5.31
C ASN A 44 -24.75 7.50 -5.05
N TYR A 45 -23.96 8.53 -4.73
CA TYR A 45 -22.53 8.41 -4.43
C TYR A 45 -22.22 7.51 -3.22
N TYR A 46 -23.05 7.55 -2.17
CA TYR A 46 -22.86 6.72 -0.98
C TYR A 46 -23.14 5.25 -1.26
N LEU A 47 -24.21 4.97 -2.00
CA LEU A 47 -24.57 3.61 -2.36
C LEU A 47 -23.51 2.99 -3.29
N ALA A 48 -23.09 3.73 -4.33
CA ALA A 48 -22.04 3.31 -5.26
C ALA A 48 -20.71 3.06 -4.52
N GLY A 49 -20.31 4.00 -3.65
CA GLY A 49 -19.08 3.89 -2.86
C GLY A 49 -19.11 2.73 -1.87
N THR A 50 -20.28 2.36 -1.33
CA THR A 50 -20.41 1.24 -0.40
C THR A 50 -20.43 -0.11 -1.12
N LEU A 51 -21.16 -0.21 -2.22
CA LEU A 51 -21.32 -1.46 -2.97
C LEU A 51 -20.07 -1.83 -3.75
N ILE A 52 -19.25 -0.86 -4.18
CA ILE A 52 -18.04 -1.14 -4.97
C ILE A 52 -16.93 -1.80 -4.13
N ILE A 53 -16.93 -1.61 -2.81
CA ILE A 53 -15.86 -2.08 -1.91
C ILE A 53 -15.66 -3.61 -2.00
N PRO A 54 -16.68 -4.48 -1.84
CA PRO A 54 -16.47 -5.92 -1.88
C PRO A 54 -16.02 -6.44 -3.25
N TRP A 55 -16.45 -5.79 -4.34
CA TRP A 55 -16.03 -6.15 -5.69
C TRP A 55 -14.55 -5.86 -5.91
N LEU A 56 -14.08 -4.66 -5.50
CA LEU A 56 -12.66 -4.31 -5.59
C LEU A 56 -11.81 -5.16 -4.63
N ALA A 57 -12.29 -5.42 -3.42
CA ALA A 57 -11.61 -6.24 -2.44
C ALA A 57 -11.52 -7.72 -2.85
N SER A 58 -12.45 -8.22 -3.66
CA SER A 58 -12.36 -9.60 -4.18
C SER A 58 -11.47 -9.70 -5.42
N LEU A 59 -11.12 -8.57 -6.05
CA LEU A 59 -10.45 -8.53 -7.34
C LEU A 59 -9.05 -9.18 -7.33
N PHE A 60 -8.34 -9.14 -6.19
CA PHE A 60 -6.99 -9.73 -6.06
C PHE A 60 -6.98 -11.27 -6.20
N MET A 61 -8.13 -11.93 -6.01
CA MET A 61 -8.26 -13.39 -6.19
C MET A 61 -7.88 -13.83 -7.61
N ILE A 62 -8.21 -13.02 -8.62
CA ILE A 62 -7.96 -13.32 -10.03
C ILE A 62 -6.46 -13.39 -10.34
N PRO A 63 -5.66 -12.32 -10.11
CA PRO A 63 -4.22 -12.39 -10.36
C PRO A 63 -3.54 -13.41 -9.45
N LEU A 64 -4.00 -13.63 -8.22
CA LEU A 64 -3.45 -14.66 -7.34
C LEU A 64 -3.66 -16.07 -7.91
N GLY A 65 -4.89 -16.37 -8.35
CA GLY A 65 -5.23 -17.66 -8.96
C GLY A 65 -4.41 -17.93 -10.22
N ILE A 66 -4.27 -16.93 -11.09
CA ILE A 66 -3.45 -17.05 -12.32
C ILE A 66 -1.97 -17.26 -11.97
N TYR A 67 -1.43 -16.52 -10.99
CA TYR A 67 -0.05 -16.66 -10.54
C TYR A 67 0.27 -18.12 -10.15
N PHE A 68 -0.54 -18.71 -9.28
CA PHE A 68 -0.36 -20.09 -8.84
C PHE A 68 -0.69 -21.13 -9.91
N TYR A 69 -1.63 -20.85 -10.81
CA TYR A 69 -1.89 -21.67 -11.99
C TYR A 69 -0.64 -21.79 -12.87
N ARG A 70 0.09 -20.69 -13.08
CA ARG A 70 1.31 -20.66 -13.90
C ARG A 70 2.52 -21.33 -13.26
N ILE A 71 2.51 -21.52 -11.94
CA ILE A 71 3.51 -22.29 -11.20
C ILE A 71 3.16 -23.80 -11.16
N GLY A 72 1.92 -24.16 -11.50
CA GLY A 72 1.45 -25.55 -11.54
C GLY A 72 0.67 -25.99 -10.30
N PHE A 73 0.32 -25.08 -9.39
CA PHE A 73 -0.43 -25.37 -8.16
C PHE A 73 -1.71 -24.52 -8.05
N PRO A 74 -2.70 -24.71 -8.94
CA PRO A 74 -3.91 -23.86 -8.97
C PRO A 74 -4.75 -23.93 -7.69
N SER A 75 -4.74 -25.07 -7.00
CA SER A 75 -5.43 -25.24 -5.71
C SER A 75 -4.90 -24.30 -4.64
N ALA A 76 -3.59 -24.06 -4.59
CA ALA A 76 -2.96 -23.14 -3.65
C ALA A 76 -3.42 -21.68 -3.88
N GLY A 77 -3.61 -21.29 -5.15
CA GLY A 77 -4.12 -19.95 -5.48
C GLY A 77 -5.55 -19.73 -5.05
N LEU A 78 -6.43 -20.71 -5.29
CA LEU A 78 -7.84 -20.64 -4.87
C LEU A 78 -7.98 -20.64 -3.34
N LEU A 79 -7.29 -21.57 -2.66
CA LEU A 79 -7.33 -21.65 -1.20
C LEU A 79 -6.68 -20.42 -0.56
N GLY A 80 -5.54 -19.95 -1.09
CA GLY A 80 -4.87 -18.75 -0.61
C GLY A 80 -5.74 -17.50 -0.76
N GLY A 81 -6.44 -17.37 -1.87
CA GLY A 81 -7.40 -16.28 -2.08
C GLY A 81 -8.56 -16.31 -1.10
N LEU A 82 -9.18 -17.49 -0.88
CA LEU A 82 -10.26 -17.66 0.09
C LEU A 82 -9.80 -17.32 1.51
N VAL A 83 -8.67 -17.89 1.94
CA VAL A 83 -8.09 -17.61 3.26
C VAL A 83 -7.77 -16.12 3.42
N ALA A 84 -7.24 -15.47 2.39
CA ALA A 84 -6.98 -14.03 2.42
C ALA A 84 -8.26 -13.20 2.55
N THR A 85 -9.35 -13.57 1.86
CA THR A 85 -10.64 -12.85 2.00
C THR A 85 -11.29 -13.00 3.38
N PHE A 86 -11.11 -14.16 4.04
CA PHE A 86 -11.62 -14.40 5.40
C PHE A 86 -10.64 -13.99 6.51
N CYS A 87 -9.45 -13.49 6.16
CA CYS A 87 -8.51 -12.98 7.14
C CYS A 87 -9.10 -11.76 7.84
N SER A 88 -9.17 -11.79 9.18
CA SER A 88 -9.78 -10.74 10.00
C SER A 88 -9.21 -9.34 9.71
N GLU A 89 -7.89 -9.25 9.50
CA GLU A 89 -7.23 -7.96 9.24
C GLU A 89 -7.59 -7.39 7.86
N TYR A 90 -7.73 -8.24 6.84
CA TYR A 90 -8.15 -7.80 5.53
C TYR A 90 -9.66 -7.47 5.52
N PHE A 91 -10.48 -8.37 6.06
CA PHE A 91 -11.93 -8.25 6.09
C PHE A 91 -12.41 -6.98 6.80
N THR A 92 -11.82 -6.63 7.95
CA THR A 92 -12.19 -5.43 8.73
C THR A 92 -11.83 -4.12 8.02
N ARG A 93 -10.84 -4.14 7.14
CA ARG A 93 -10.41 -2.97 6.33
C ARG A 93 -11.13 -2.89 4.98
N SER A 94 -11.71 -3.99 4.52
CA SER A 94 -12.48 -4.09 3.27
C SER A 94 -13.99 -4.28 3.50
N SER A 95 -14.49 -3.93 4.70
CA SER A 95 -15.90 -4.11 5.06
C SER A 95 -16.81 -3.09 4.38
N ILE A 96 -18.08 -3.47 4.19
CA ILE A 96 -19.16 -2.57 3.78
C ILE A 96 -19.23 -1.36 4.72
N GLY A 97 -19.18 -0.16 4.16
CA GLY A 97 -19.28 1.11 4.89
C GLY A 97 -17.94 1.80 5.17
N ARG A 98 -16.80 1.15 4.91
CA ARG A 98 -15.47 1.76 5.05
C ARG A 98 -14.82 1.99 3.68
N ILE A 99 -14.95 3.21 3.16
CA ILE A 99 -14.38 3.63 1.88
C ILE A 99 -12.91 4.05 2.11
N ASP A 100 -12.00 3.07 2.06
CA ASP A 100 -10.55 3.27 2.25
C ASP A 100 -9.72 2.70 1.09
N THR A 101 -8.45 3.09 1.01
CA THR A 101 -7.50 2.63 -0.03
C THR A 101 -7.06 1.16 0.12
N ASP A 102 -7.43 0.49 1.22
CA ASP A 102 -6.94 -0.86 1.54
C ASP A 102 -7.47 -1.94 0.59
N MET A 103 -8.59 -1.70 -0.10
CA MET A 103 -9.24 -2.67 -0.99
C MET A 103 -8.35 -3.15 -2.17
N LEU A 104 -7.63 -2.23 -2.82
CA LEU A 104 -6.73 -2.58 -3.95
C LEU A 104 -5.27 -2.73 -3.53
N ASN A 105 -4.97 -2.58 -2.24
CA ASN A 105 -3.61 -2.65 -1.74
C ASN A 105 -3.00 -4.06 -1.88
N LEU A 106 -3.84 -5.12 -1.88
CA LEU A 106 -3.41 -6.48 -2.24
C LEU A 106 -3.45 -6.74 -3.74
N PHE A 107 -4.38 -6.13 -4.47
CA PHE A 107 -4.54 -6.37 -5.90
C PHE A 107 -3.31 -5.96 -6.71
N PHE A 108 -2.82 -4.74 -6.54
CA PHE A 108 -1.73 -4.24 -7.36
C PHE A 108 -0.39 -4.98 -7.14
N PRO A 109 0.04 -5.29 -5.90
CA PRO A 109 1.27 -6.05 -5.70
C PRO A 109 1.18 -7.48 -6.27
N VAL A 110 0.04 -8.16 -6.10
CA VAL A 110 -0.18 -9.50 -6.66
C VAL A 110 -0.22 -9.47 -8.19
N LEU A 111 -0.80 -8.42 -8.78
CA LEU A 111 -0.79 -8.20 -10.21
C LEU A 111 0.64 -7.93 -10.73
N ALA A 112 1.41 -7.10 -10.03
CA ALA A 112 2.81 -6.83 -10.36
C ALA A 112 3.67 -8.10 -10.28
N SER A 113 3.49 -8.94 -9.25
CA SER A 113 4.19 -10.22 -9.15
C SER A 113 3.82 -11.18 -10.27
N LEU A 114 2.56 -11.20 -10.71
CA LEU A 114 2.13 -11.97 -11.89
C LEU A 114 2.86 -11.52 -13.15
N PHE A 115 2.95 -10.22 -13.41
CA PHE A 115 3.68 -9.74 -14.59
C PHE A 115 5.17 -10.05 -14.51
N ILE A 116 5.78 -9.99 -13.32
CA ILE A 116 7.18 -10.41 -13.13
C ILE A 116 7.35 -11.90 -13.42
N LEU A 117 6.44 -12.75 -12.95
CA LEU A 117 6.46 -14.19 -13.24
C LEU A 117 6.30 -14.47 -14.73
N GLU A 118 5.40 -13.77 -15.41
CA GLU A 118 5.22 -13.88 -16.87
C GLU A 118 6.47 -13.42 -17.62
N ALA A 119 7.12 -12.34 -17.17
CA ALA A 119 8.39 -11.89 -17.74
C ALA A 119 9.49 -12.95 -17.57
N TYR A 120 9.52 -13.66 -16.43
CA TYR A 120 10.46 -14.74 -16.17
C TYR A 120 10.22 -15.98 -17.05
N GLN A 121 8.96 -16.40 -17.21
CA GLN A 121 8.62 -17.61 -18.00
C GLN A 121 8.66 -17.38 -19.52
N SER A 122 8.67 -16.13 -19.97
CA SER A 122 8.53 -15.82 -21.39
C SER A 122 9.80 -16.10 -22.19
N LYS A 123 9.65 -16.89 -23.26
CA LYS A 123 10.74 -17.22 -24.19
C LYS A 123 10.99 -16.15 -25.25
N THR A 124 10.08 -15.18 -25.39
CA THR A 124 10.11 -14.17 -26.46
C THR A 124 10.50 -12.81 -25.91
N HIS A 125 11.53 -12.17 -26.49
CA HIS A 125 12.04 -10.87 -26.03
C HIS A 125 10.98 -9.75 -26.00
N LYS A 126 10.05 -9.73 -26.97
CA LYS A 126 8.94 -8.74 -27.01
C LYS A 126 8.00 -8.89 -25.82
N ASN A 127 7.69 -10.13 -25.43
CA ASN A 127 6.78 -10.41 -24.32
C ASN A 127 7.44 -10.07 -22.98
N VAL A 128 8.73 -10.35 -22.81
CA VAL A 128 9.50 -9.93 -21.62
C VAL A 128 9.44 -8.41 -21.45
N LEU A 129 9.63 -7.66 -22.53
CA LEU A 129 9.54 -6.20 -22.53
C LEU A 129 8.13 -5.70 -22.19
N LEU A 130 7.10 -6.29 -22.81
CA LEU A 130 5.70 -5.95 -22.54
C LEU A 130 5.32 -6.22 -21.08
N PHE A 131 5.68 -7.38 -20.53
CA PHE A 131 5.37 -7.70 -19.14
C PHE A 131 6.17 -6.84 -18.15
N SER A 132 7.41 -6.47 -18.47
CA SER A 132 8.18 -5.52 -17.67
C SER A 132 7.54 -4.12 -17.67
N ALA A 133 7.02 -3.66 -18.82
CA ALA A 133 6.30 -2.40 -18.92
C ALA A 133 4.96 -2.45 -18.16
N LEU A 134 4.21 -3.56 -18.28
CA LEU A 134 2.96 -3.77 -17.53
C LEU A 134 3.19 -3.86 -16.02
N ALA A 135 4.29 -4.47 -15.56
CA ALA A 135 4.68 -4.49 -14.16
C ALA A 135 4.99 -3.07 -13.63
N GLY A 136 5.74 -2.28 -14.40
CA GLY A 136 5.99 -0.87 -14.07
C GLY A 136 4.71 -0.04 -14.03
N LEU A 137 3.80 -0.24 -14.99
CA LEU A 137 2.50 0.43 -15.02
C LEU A 137 1.60 0.04 -13.85
N ALA A 138 1.58 -1.24 -13.47
CA ALA A 138 0.84 -1.72 -12.30
C ALA A 138 1.34 -1.06 -11.00
N LEU A 139 2.66 -0.86 -10.87
CA LEU A 139 3.26 -0.18 -9.72
C LEU A 139 3.10 1.33 -9.76
N PHE A 140 3.00 1.94 -10.94
CA PHE A 140 2.61 3.34 -11.07
C PHE A 140 1.17 3.58 -10.62
N LEU A 141 0.24 2.72 -11.07
CA LEU A 141 -1.14 2.73 -10.59
C LEU A 141 -1.20 2.49 -9.07
N PHE A 142 -0.34 1.60 -8.56
CA PHE A 142 -0.19 1.40 -7.12
C PHE A 142 0.31 2.65 -6.40
N GLY A 143 1.33 3.35 -6.93
CA GLY A 143 1.84 4.59 -6.35
C GLY A 143 0.81 5.71 -6.33
N TRP A 144 -0.04 5.79 -7.38
CA TRP A 144 -1.17 6.72 -7.40
C TRP A 144 -2.27 6.30 -6.40
N TRP A 145 -2.53 5.00 -6.26
CA TRP A 145 -3.54 4.50 -5.33
C TRP A 145 -3.10 4.57 -3.85
N TYR A 146 -1.84 4.23 -3.58
CA TYR A 146 -1.23 4.15 -2.26
C TYR A 146 0.22 4.64 -2.35
N SER A 147 0.45 5.88 -1.91
CA SER A 147 1.72 6.59 -2.10
C SER A 147 2.82 6.09 -1.14
N LYS A 148 3.34 4.89 -1.41
CA LYS A 148 4.47 4.28 -0.70
C LYS A 148 5.59 3.89 -1.68
N PRO A 149 6.60 4.74 -1.89
CA PRO A 149 7.66 4.53 -2.88
C PRO A 149 8.56 3.32 -2.58
N GLY A 150 8.62 2.85 -1.33
CA GLY A 150 9.43 1.69 -0.93
C GLY A 150 9.01 0.38 -1.62
N PHE A 151 7.71 0.20 -1.90
CA PHE A 151 7.24 -0.98 -2.62
C PHE A 151 7.75 -1.02 -4.06
N THR A 152 7.78 0.12 -4.74
CA THR A 152 8.30 0.22 -6.11
C THR A 152 9.76 -0.22 -6.19
N MET A 153 10.59 0.15 -5.21
CA MET A 153 12.00 -0.26 -5.13
C MET A 153 12.15 -1.76 -4.86
N ALA A 154 11.37 -2.32 -3.94
CA ALA A 154 11.42 -3.75 -3.64
C ALA A 154 11.03 -4.60 -4.86
N TYR A 155 9.94 -4.24 -5.54
CA TYR A 155 9.49 -4.96 -6.74
C TYR A 155 10.44 -4.77 -7.93
N PHE A 156 11.11 -3.61 -8.04
CA PHE A 156 12.16 -3.40 -9.01
C PHE A 156 13.35 -4.36 -8.79
N ALA A 157 13.79 -4.51 -7.54
CA ALA A 157 14.86 -5.44 -7.19
C ALA A 157 14.47 -6.90 -7.50
N VAL A 158 13.23 -7.29 -7.18
CA VAL A 158 12.70 -8.63 -7.51
C VAL A 158 12.65 -8.85 -9.02
N LEU A 159 12.23 -7.84 -9.80
CA LEU A 159 12.23 -7.92 -11.26
C LEU A 159 13.65 -8.13 -11.79
N LEU A 160 14.63 -7.32 -11.34
CA LEU A 160 16.03 -7.50 -11.75
C LEU A 160 16.57 -8.88 -11.38
N ALA A 161 16.34 -9.33 -10.15
CA ALA A 161 16.74 -10.66 -9.71
C ALA A 161 16.12 -11.76 -10.59
N SER A 162 14.82 -11.68 -10.88
CA SER A 162 14.14 -12.65 -11.74
C SER A 162 14.73 -12.71 -13.15
N LEU A 163 15.06 -11.55 -13.76
CA LEU A 163 15.66 -11.49 -15.09
C LEU A 163 17.11 -12.03 -15.11
N ILE A 164 17.87 -11.81 -14.04
CA ILE A 164 19.23 -12.35 -13.88
C ILE A 164 19.18 -13.87 -13.74
N LEU A 165 18.26 -14.40 -12.92
CA LEU A 165 18.05 -15.85 -12.78
C LEU A 165 17.60 -16.50 -14.09
N ALA A 166 16.76 -15.81 -14.87
CA ALA A 166 16.36 -16.24 -16.21
C ALA A 166 17.48 -16.17 -17.27
N ARG A 167 18.70 -15.75 -16.89
CA ARG A 167 19.88 -15.65 -17.78
C ARG A 167 19.62 -14.85 -19.06
N VAL A 168 18.79 -13.80 -18.97
CA VAL A 168 18.48 -12.95 -20.12
C VAL A 168 19.70 -12.09 -20.48
N LYS A 169 19.87 -11.78 -21.78
CA LYS A 169 20.96 -10.91 -22.27
C LYS A 169 20.94 -9.56 -21.55
N ILE A 170 22.12 -9.07 -21.15
CA ILE A 170 22.28 -7.86 -20.33
C ILE A 170 21.64 -6.61 -20.96
N HIS A 171 21.63 -6.51 -22.30
CA HIS A 171 20.99 -5.42 -23.01
C HIS A 171 19.46 -5.39 -22.81
N ILE A 172 18.81 -6.56 -22.67
CA ILE A 172 17.36 -6.64 -22.43
C ILE A 172 17.07 -6.27 -20.98
N ILE A 173 17.93 -6.69 -20.05
CA ILE A 173 17.82 -6.33 -18.64
C ILE A 173 17.91 -4.80 -18.49
N ALA A 174 18.85 -4.16 -19.20
CA ALA A 174 18.98 -2.71 -19.21
C ALA A 174 17.74 -2.00 -19.79
N VAL A 175 17.19 -2.51 -20.90
CA VAL A 175 15.98 -1.94 -21.53
C VAL A 175 14.73 -2.16 -20.67
N CYS A 176 14.57 -3.34 -20.05
CA CYS A 176 13.49 -3.63 -19.11
C CYS A 176 13.56 -2.74 -17.86
N SER A 177 14.77 -2.58 -17.31
CA SER A 177 15.05 -1.69 -16.18
C SER A 177 14.66 -0.24 -16.50
N LEU A 178 15.07 0.26 -17.68
CA LEU A 178 14.74 1.60 -18.14
C LEU A 178 13.24 1.78 -18.39
N LEU A 179 12.58 0.80 -19.03
CA LEU A 179 11.13 0.81 -19.23
C LEU A 179 10.40 0.84 -17.90
N PHE A 180 10.79 -0.01 -16.96
CA PHE A 180 10.18 -0.05 -15.63
C PHE A 180 10.34 1.28 -14.91
N ALA A 181 11.53 1.89 -14.92
CA ALA A 181 11.78 3.19 -14.29
C ALA A 181 10.97 4.32 -14.95
N LEU A 182 10.79 4.27 -16.27
CA LEU A 182 10.03 5.26 -17.02
C LEU A 182 8.53 5.15 -16.73
N PHE A 183 8.00 3.93 -16.65
CA PHE A 183 6.59 3.68 -16.33
C PHE A 183 6.27 3.92 -14.85
N ALA A 184 7.20 3.62 -13.94
CA ALA A 184 7.01 3.83 -12.50
C ALA A 184 7.07 5.31 -12.05
N HIS A 185 7.36 6.25 -12.97
CA HIS A 185 7.64 7.67 -12.75
C HIS A 185 8.94 7.93 -11.96
N PRO A 186 9.84 8.81 -12.45
CA PRO A 186 11.16 9.04 -11.84
C PRO A 186 11.11 9.58 -10.39
N ASP A 187 10.02 10.27 -10.02
CA ASP A 187 9.84 10.82 -8.67
C ASP A 187 9.70 9.73 -7.59
N PHE A 188 9.06 8.59 -7.90
CA PHE A 188 8.97 7.47 -6.96
C PHE A 188 10.33 6.81 -6.73
N PHE A 189 11.22 6.84 -7.73
CA PHE A 189 12.56 6.30 -7.60
C PHE A 189 13.45 7.20 -6.73
N SER A 190 13.38 8.53 -6.92
CA SER A 190 14.14 9.49 -6.10
C SER A 190 13.66 9.56 -4.65
N SER A 191 12.34 9.44 -4.41
CA SER A 191 11.79 9.37 -3.06
C SER A 191 12.04 8.01 -2.40
N GLY A 192 11.99 6.93 -3.20
CA GLY A 192 12.23 5.56 -2.77
C GLY A 192 13.66 5.33 -2.26
N THR A 193 14.68 5.81 -2.97
CA THR A 193 16.07 5.71 -2.53
C THR A 193 16.31 6.42 -1.20
N GLY A 194 15.72 7.61 -1.00
CA GLY A 194 15.78 8.33 0.27
C GLY A 194 15.13 7.57 1.43
N SER A 195 13.97 6.94 1.18
CA SER A 195 13.27 6.15 2.20
C SER A 195 14.02 4.88 2.59
N VAL A 196 14.54 4.13 1.62
CA VAL A 196 15.33 2.92 1.86
C VAL A 196 16.62 3.27 2.60
N PHE A 197 17.32 4.33 2.18
CA PHE A 197 18.51 4.82 2.87
C PHE A 197 18.22 5.24 4.31
N HIS A 198 17.09 5.91 4.56
CA HIS A 198 16.67 6.26 5.92
C HIS A 198 16.34 5.02 6.77
N PHE A 199 15.64 4.02 6.21
CA PHE A 199 15.39 2.75 6.90
C PHE A 199 16.69 2.02 7.23
N PHE A 200 17.62 1.90 6.28
CA PHE A 200 18.93 1.30 6.52
C PHE A 200 19.74 2.07 7.55
N LYS A 201 19.74 3.41 7.50
CA LYS A 201 20.40 4.25 8.51
C LYS A 201 19.80 4.05 9.90
N MET A 202 18.47 3.95 10.00
CA MET A 202 17.79 3.76 11.28
C MET A 202 18.07 2.37 11.88
N TYR A 203 18.12 1.32 11.06
CA TYR A 203 18.51 -0.03 11.52
C TYR A 203 20.00 -0.12 11.87
N TRP A 204 20.88 0.49 11.06
CA TRP A 204 22.31 0.50 11.32
C TRP A 204 22.66 1.28 12.59
N VAL A 205 22.05 2.45 12.80
CA VAL A 205 22.19 3.24 14.03
C VAL A 205 21.57 2.52 15.23
N PHE A 206 20.54 1.69 15.03
CA PHE A 206 20.00 0.87 16.11
C PHE A 206 20.99 -0.22 16.54
N GLU A 207 21.75 -0.81 15.62
CA GLU A 207 22.83 -1.76 15.96
C GLU A 207 23.89 -1.09 16.85
N ASP A 208 24.35 0.10 16.47
CA ASP A 208 25.33 0.89 17.23
C ASP A 208 24.76 1.34 18.59
N ALA A 209 23.49 1.77 18.63
CA ALA A 209 22.83 2.18 19.86
C ALA A 209 22.53 1.01 20.80
N VAL A 210 22.18 -0.17 20.28
CA VAL A 210 21.98 -1.39 21.09
C VAL A 210 23.30 -1.86 21.67
N GLN A 211 24.41 -1.80 20.92
CA GLN A 211 25.72 -2.13 21.48
C GLN A 211 26.13 -1.18 22.61
N VAL A 212 25.94 0.13 22.43
CA VAL A 212 26.22 1.14 23.47
C VAL A 212 25.30 0.98 24.68
N LEU A 213 23.99 0.73 24.48
CA LEU A 213 23.04 0.52 25.57
C LEU A 213 23.28 -0.80 26.33
N LEU A 214 23.83 -1.83 25.67
CA LEU A 214 24.23 -3.06 26.33
C LEU A 214 25.52 -2.84 27.15
N GLU A 215 26.53 -2.16 26.61
CA GLU A 215 27.77 -1.81 27.32
C GLU A 215 27.48 -0.96 28.59
N ASP A 216 26.57 0.02 28.49
CA ASP A 216 26.18 0.89 29.61
C ASP A 216 25.33 0.15 30.66
N LYS A 217 24.47 -0.79 30.24
CA LYS A 217 23.65 -1.59 31.18
C LYS A 217 24.45 -2.62 31.97
N TRP A 218 25.58 -3.11 31.46
CA TRP A 218 26.46 -3.98 32.25
C TRP A 218 27.26 -3.21 33.31
N ASN A 219 27.56 -1.92 33.06
CA ASN A 219 28.26 -1.06 34.01
C ASN A 219 27.34 -0.37 35.04
N GLN A 220 26.06 -0.21 34.76
CA GLN A 220 25.08 0.23 35.75
C GLN A 220 24.34 -0.96 36.35
N SER A 221 24.71 -1.30 37.60
CA SER A 221 23.94 -2.23 38.41
C SER A 221 22.46 -1.80 38.45
N CYS A 222 21.58 -2.67 37.93
CA CYS A 222 20.14 -2.45 37.82
C CYS A 222 19.51 -2.00 39.15
N GLN A 223 19.19 -0.71 39.29
CA GLN A 223 18.20 -0.25 40.26
C GLN A 223 16.82 -0.34 39.63
N PHE A 224 16.03 -1.32 40.09
CA PHE A 224 14.62 -1.41 39.73
C PHE A 224 13.87 -0.16 40.21
N PRO A 225 13.03 0.46 39.36
CA PRO A 225 12.15 1.53 39.79
C PRO A 225 11.21 1.00 40.87
N LYS A 226 11.26 1.56 42.08
CA LYS A 226 10.26 1.34 43.13
C LYS A 226 8.94 2.00 42.71
N CYS A 227 8.21 1.38 41.79
CA CYS A 227 6.84 1.80 41.44
C CYS A 227 5.79 0.75 41.84
N PHE A 228 6.17 -0.23 42.66
CA PHE A 228 5.31 -1.34 43.09
C PHE A 228 5.45 -1.62 44.59
N SER A 229 5.39 -0.60 45.45
CA SER A 229 5.36 -0.79 46.92
C SER A 229 4.19 -0.14 47.66
N ASP A 230 3.40 0.72 47.02
CA ASP A 230 2.47 1.60 47.77
C ASP A 230 1.00 1.17 47.70
N HIS A 231 0.72 -0.10 47.40
CA HIS A 231 -0.66 -0.63 47.40
C HIS A 231 -0.91 -1.84 48.30
N PHE A 232 -0.01 -2.12 49.24
CA PHE A 232 -0.28 -3.07 50.33
C PHE A 232 0.23 -2.53 51.68
N ARG A 233 -0.35 -1.42 52.15
CA ARG A 233 -0.24 -1.00 53.55
C ARG A 233 -1.44 -0.15 53.97
N SER A 234 -2.64 -0.72 53.86
CA SER A 234 -3.81 -0.26 54.62
C SER A 234 -4.59 -1.49 55.03
N GLY A 235 -4.33 -1.98 56.25
CA GLY A 235 -4.94 -3.21 56.75
C GLY A 235 -4.17 -3.88 57.89
N ALA A 236 -3.98 -3.17 59.00
CA ALA A 236 -3.73 -3.65 60.38
C ALA A 236 -3.52 -2.36 61.20
N GLY A 237 -4.43 -1.93 62.09
CA GLY A 237 -4.58 -2.44 63.47
C GLY A 237 -3.34 -2.07 64.29
N ALA A 238 -3.37 -1.47 65.48
CA ALA A 238 -4.41 -1.15 66.44
C ALA A 238 -3.75 -0.21 67.49
N ASP A 239 -4.57 0.54 68.22
CA ASP A 239 -4.54 0.82 69.66
C ASP A 239 -3.22 1.16 70.42
N GLU A 240 -3.38 2.15 71.31
CA GLU A 240 -2.50 2.70 72.38
C GLU A 240 -1.63 3.93 72.05
#